data_AF-A0AAW0IZE0-F1
#
_entry.id   AF-A0AAW0IZE0-F1
#
_cell.length_a   1.000
_cell.length_b   1.000
_cell.length_c   1.000
_cell.angle_alpha   90.00
_cell.angle_beta   90.00
_cell.angle_gamma   90.00
#
_symmetry.space_group_name_H-M   'P 1'
#
loop_
_entity.id
_entity.type
_entity.pdbx_description
1 polymer ?
#
loop_
_entity_poly.entity_id
_entity_poly.type
_entity_poly.pdbx_seq_one_letter_code
_entity_poly.pdbx_strand_id
1 'polypeptide(L)'
;PLFSCIQSFHCRHGKAYLFDKVVNVTLGEKEERMMITGLHTVVDIFCVGCCSIVGWKYEAAHEKTQKYKEGKFILERFKVLGPDGSNYSSPNEAIFGSSDADDA
;
A
#
# COMPACT_ATOMS: atom_id res chain seq x y z
N PRO A 1 -14.22 7.07 8.83
CA PRO A 1 -12.74 7.15 8.89
C PRO A 1 -12.16 7.37 7.50
N LEU A 2 -11.75 8.61 7.22
CA LEU A 2 -11.33 9.11 5.90
C LEU A 2 -9.98 8.49 5.48
N PHE A 3 -10.02 7.48 4.61
CA PHE A 3 -8.83 7.00 3.90
C PHE A 3 -8.57 7.92 2.70
N SER A 4 -7.69 8.91 2.89
CA SER A 4 -7.25 9.77 1.78
C SER A 4 -6.24 8.99 0.94
N CYS A 5 -6.64 8.56 -0.26
CA CYS A 5 -5.78 7.89 -1.23
C CYS A 5 -5.10 8.95 -2.11
N ILE A 6 -3.87 9.35 -1.76
CA ILE A 6 -3.28 10.57 -2.33
C ILE A 6 -2.42 10.31 -3.58
N GLN A 7 -1.88 9.11 -3.82
CA GLN A 7 -1.09 8.87 -5.04
C GLN A 7 -0.90 7.38 -5.33
N SER A 8 -1.09 6.98 -6.59
CA SER A 8 -0.74 5.64 -7.08
C SER A 8 0.77 5.52 -7.32
N PHE A 9 1.43 4.63 -6.58
CA PHE A 9 2.82 4.26 -6.82
C PHE A 9 2.88 2.96 -7.63
N HIS A 10 3.81 2.88 -8.58
CA HIS A 10 4.06 1.65 -9.33
C HIS A 10 5.26 0.93 -8.69
N CYS A 11 5.03 -0.28 -8.20
CA CYS A 11 6.04 -1.17 -7.62
C CYS A 11 6.25 -2.40 -8.48
N ARG A 12 7.23 -3.23 -8.12
CA ARG A 12 7.60 -4.45 -8.87
C ARG A 12 6.42 -5.41 -9.11
N HIS A 13 5.39 -5.37 -8.25
CA HIS A 13 4.19 -6.21 -8.33
C HIS A 13 2.89 -5.42 -8.59
N GLY A 14 2.97 -4.19 -9.13
CA GLY A 14 1.80 -3.41 -9.55
C GLY A 14 1.48 -2.20 -8.65
N LYS A 15 0.20 -2.00 -8.32
CA LYS A 15 -0.28 -0.82 -7.60
C LYS A 15 0.15 -0.83 -6.13
N ALA A 16 0.59 0.32 -5.66
CA ALA A 16 0.91 0.61 -4.27
C ALA A 16 0.24 1.91 -3.81
N TYR A 17 -0.02 1.99 -2.51
CA TYR A 17 -0.74 3.09 -1.88
C TYR A 17 0.06 3.67 -0.72
N LEU A 18 -0.03 4.99 -0.54
CA LEU A 18 0.60 5.73 0.55
C LEU A 18 -0.37 5.94 1.71
N PHE A 19 0.06 5.61 2.92
CA PHE A 19 -0.73 5.70 4.14
C PHE A 19 0.01 6.49 5.23
N ASP A 20 -0.73 7.21 6.06
CA ASP A 20 -0.16 7.89 7.23
C ASP A 20 0.11 6.93 8.40
N LYS A 21 -0.67 5.84 8.49
CA LYS A 21 -0.53 4.84 9.56
C LYS A 21 -0.82 3.44 9.05
N VAL A 22 0.00 2.48 9.48
CA VAL A 22 -0.18 1.05 9.24
C VAL A 22 -0.02 0.32 10.59
N VAL A 23 -0.79 -0.76 10.79
CA VAL A 23 -0.75 -1.61 11.98
C VAL A 23 -0.46 -3.06 11.59
N ASN A 24 -0.17 -3.92 12.57
CA ASN A 24 0.15 -5.34 12.35
C ASN A 24 1.38 -5.57 11.45
N VAL A 25 2.33 -4.64 11.53
CA VAL A 25 3.61 -4.72 10.83
C VAL A 25 4.78 -4.55 11.80
N THR A 26 5.90 -5.19 11.49
CA THR A 26 7.21 -4.96 12.11
C THR A 26 8.10 -4.17 11.16
N LEU A 27 9.04 -3.42 11.73
CA LEU A 27 10.01 -2.60 10.98
C LEU A 27 11.31 -3.39 10.81
N GLY A 28 11.87 -3.37 9.60
CA GLY A 28 13.21 -3.88 9.31
C GLY A 28 14.32 -2.87 9.60
N GLU A 29 15.45 -3.06 8.93
CA GLU A 29 16.59 -2.13 9.00
C GLU A 29 16.38 -0.93 8.08
N LYS A 30 17.08 0.16 8.39
CA LYS A 30 17.11 1.36 7.55
C LYS A 30 18.04 1.12 6.36
N GLU A 31 17.53 1.41 5.18
CA GLU A 31 18.28 1.27 3.93
C GLU A 31 18.16 2.55 3.09
N GLU A 32 19.24 2.90 2.39
CA GLU A 32 19.18 3.92 1.35
C GLU A 32 18.75 3.29 0.03
N ARG A 33 17.71 3.86 -0.59
CA ARG A 33 17.11 3.33 -1.82
C ARG A 33 16.94 4.46 -2.83
N MET A 34 17.59 4.30 -3.98
CA MET A 34 17.39 5.20 -5.11
C MET A 34 16.06 4.88 -5.80
N MET A 35 15.20 5.89 -5.93
CA MET A 35 13.89 5.79 -6.59
C MET A 35 13.80 6.80 -7.73
N ILE A 36 12.74 6.72 -8.54
CA ILE A 36 12.49 7.69 -9.62
C ILE A 36 12.44 9.13 -9.07
N THR A 37 11.90 9.30 -7.86
CA THR A 37 11.80 10.61 -7.20
C THR A 37 13.04 11.00 -6.39
N GLY A 38 14.18 10.31 -6.57
CA GLY A 38 15.43 10.60 -5.87
C GLY A 38 15.77 9.62 -4.74
N LEU A 39 16.81 9.96 -3.97
CA LEU A 39 17.32 9.15 -2.86
C LEU A 39 16.43 9.25 -1.61
N HIS A 40 16.10 8.10 -1.03
CA HIS A 40 15.30 8.00 0.18
C HIS A 40 15.95 7.04 1.17
N THR A 41 15.85 7.33 2.46
CA THR A 41 16.06 6.35 3.52
C THR A 41 14.71 5.71 3.83
N VAL A 42 14.64 4.38 3.70
CA VAL A 42 13.41 3.61 3.88
C VAL A 42 13.63 2.47 4.86
N VAL A 43 12.54 1.95 5.40
CA VAL A 43 12.53 0.75 6.24
C VAL A 43 11.48 -0.19 5.70
N ASP A 44 11.89 -1.40 5.33
CA ASP A 44 10.93 -2.41 4.89
C ASP A 44 10.00 -2.80 6.05
N ILE A 45 8.74 -3.07 5.72
CA ILE A 45 7.73 -3.47 6.69
C ILE A 45 7.23 -4.88 6.41
N PHE A 46 7.14 -5.66 7.47
CA PHE A 46 6.80 -7.08 7.41
C PHE A 46 5.48 -7.33 8.12
N CYS A 47 4.60 -8.13 7.53
CA CYS A 47 3.35 -8.53 8.19
C CYS A 47 3.67 -9.39 9.43
N VAL A 48 3.07 -9.06 10.58
CA VAL A 48 3.25 -9.84 11.82
C VAL A 48 2.74 -11.28 11.68
N GLY A 49 1.71 -11.52 10.88
CA GLY A 49 1.08 -12.84 10.74
C GLY A 49 1.85 -13.82 9.85
N CYS A 50 2.43 -13.33 8.74
CA CYS A 50 3.08 -14.20 7.74
C CYS A 50 4.58 -13.90 7.52
N CYS A 51 5.14 -12.92 8.25
CA CYS A 51 6.54 -12.50 8.17
C CYS A 51 7.01 -12.07 6.78
N SER A 52 6.10 -11.83 5.83
CA SER A 52 6.43 -11.42 4.47
C SER A 52 6.47 -9.90 4.34
N ILE A 53 7.32 -9.40 3.43
CA ILE A 53 7.38 -7.98 3.10
C ILE A 53 6.08 -7.56 2.41
N VAL A 54 5.42 -6.56 2.98
CA VAL A 54 4.17 -5.98 2.47
C VAL A 54 4.34 -4.55 1.93
N GLY A 55 5.50 -3.94 2.18
CA GLY A 55 5.83 -2.61 1.69
C GLY A 55 7.02 -1.99 2.44
N TRP A 56 7.05 -0.66 2.54
CA TRP A 56 8.09 0.07 3.27
C TRP A 56 7.57 1.38 3.89
N LYS A 57 8.30 1.92 4.85
CA LYS A 57 8.10 3.26 5.41
C LYS A 57 9.21 4.19 4.93
N TYR A 58 8.87 5.44 4.64
CA TYR A 58 9.87 6.49 4.42
C TYR A 58 10.37 7.04 5.74
N GLU A 59 11.66 6.91 6.03
CA GLU A 59 12.30 7.54 7.17
C GLU A 59 12.81 8.95 6.81
N ALA A 60 13.39 9.09 5.61
CA ALA A 60 13.85 10.38 5.11
C ALA A 60 13.78 10.45 3.57
N ALA A 61 13.57 11.65 3.04
CA ALA A 61 13.70 11.96 1.62
C ALA A 61 14.73 13.08 1.43
N HIS A 62 15.69 12.91 0.52
CA HIS A 62 16.74 13.92 0.32
C HIS A 62 16.24 15.13 -0.48
N GLU A 63 15.29 14.89 -1.39
CA GLU A 63 14.63 15.90 -2.20
C GLU A 63 13.58 16.68 -1.39
N LYS A 64 13.66 18.02 -1.37
CA LYS A 64 12.69 18.87 -0.64
C LYS A 64 11.25 18.64 -1.10
N THR A 65 11.05 18.38 -2.39
CA THR A 65 9.73 18.12 -2.99
C THR A 65 9.11 16.81 -2.53
N GLN A 66 9.90 15.91 -1.94
CA GLN A 66 9.47 14.58 -1.50
C GLN A 66 9.28 14.47 0.02
N LYS A 67 9.57 15.53 0.78
CA LYS A 67 9.47 15.55 2.25
C LYS A 67 8.08 15.17 2.79
N TYR A 68 7.02 15.40 2.01
CA TYR A 68 5.66 14.99 2.38
C TYR A 68 5.48 13.47 2.55
N LYS A 69 6.45 12.66 2.11
CA LYS A 69 6.45 11.20 2.27
C LYS A 69 7.06 10.75 3.59
N GLU A 70 7.88 11.57 4.24
CA GLU A 70 8.56 11.18 5.49
C GLU A 70 7.54 10.79 6.56
N GLY A 71 7.80 9.66 7.23
CA GLY A 71 6.89 9.06 8.21
C GLY A 71 5.75 8.24 7.60
N LYS A 72 5.50 8.32 6.29
CA LYS A 72 4.41 7.60 5.61
C LYS A 72 4.84 6.22 5.12
N PHE A 73 3.85 5.39 4.88
CA PHE A 73 4.00 3.98 4.52
C PHE A 73 3.49 3.73 3.11
N ILE A 74 4.24 2.95 2.34
CA ILE A 74 3.79 2.34 1.10
C ILE A 74 3.38 0.91 1.40
N LEU A 75 2.19 0.50 0.96
CA LEU A 75 1.77 -0.90 0.90
C LEU A 75 1.52 -1.32 -0.54
N GLU A 76 2.06 -2.48 -0.92
CA GLU A 76 1.80 -3.09 -2.23
C GLU A 76 0.47 -3.84 -2.20
N ARG A 77 -0.45 -3.50 -3.10
CA ARG A 77 -1.81 -4.09 -3.15
C ARG A 77 -1.76 -5.61 -3.25
N PHE A 78 -0.90 -6.12 -4.14
CA PHE A 78 -0.76 -7.55 -4.39
C PHE A 78 -0.31 -8.31 -3.14
N LYS A 79 0.54 -7.71 -2.31
CA LYS A 79 1.06 -8.31 -1.08
C LYS A 79 0.01 -8.37 0.04
N VAL A 80 -0.95 -7.45 0.03
CA VAL A 80 -1.97 -7.34 1.08
C VAL A 80 -3.28 -8.03 0.71
N LEU A 81 -3.70 -7.98 -0.56
CA LEU A 81 -5.01 -8.48 -1.03
C LEU A 81 -4.93 -9.70 -1.96
N GLY A 82 -3.73 -10.12 -2.37
CA GLY A 82 -3.54 -11.18 -3.36
C GLY A 82 -3.81 -10.72 -4.81
N PRO A 83 -3.65 -11.61 -5.79
CA PRO A 83 -3.81 -11.33 -7.23
C PRO A 83 -5.19 -10.79 -7.59
N ASP A 84 -6.25 -11.28 -6.92
CA ASP A 84 -7.63 -10.99 -7.27
C ASP A 84 -8.17 -9.72 -6.60
N GLY A 85 -7.43 -9.15 -5.63
CA GLY A 85 -7.76 -7.88 -4.99
C GLY A 85 -9.13 -7.81 -4.29
N SER A 86 -9.76 -8.96 -4.01
CA SER A 86 -11.20 -9.09 -3.72
C SER A 86 -11.61 -9.06 -2.24
N ASN A 87 -10.68 -8.87 -1.30
CA ASN A 87 -10.97 -9.04 0.14
C ASN A 87 -11.21 -7.75 0.95
N TYR A 88 -11.49 -6.62 0.29
CA TYR A 88 -12.01 -5.44 1.00
C TYR A 88 -13.09 -4.72 0.18
N SER A 89 -14.14 -5.45 -0.19
CA SER A 89 -15.42 -4.79 -0.49
C SER A 89 -15.88 -4.11 0.79
N SER A 90 -15.93 -2.78 0.77
CA SER A 90 -16.51 -2.01 1.87
C SER A 90 -17.94 -2.51 2.14
N PRO A 91 -18.44 -2.56 3.38
CA PRO A 91 -19.84 -2.91 3.69
C PRO A 91 -20.90 -1.93 3.16
N ASN A 92 -20.56 -1.07 2.19
CA ASN A 92 -21.39 0.03 1.72
C ASN A 92 -21.63 0.00 0.20
N GLU A 93 -21.61 -1.19 -0.42
CA GLU A 93 -22.35 -1.35 -1.66
C GLU A 93 -23.77 -1.77 -1.31
N ALA A 94 -24.65 -0.79 -1.41
CA ALA A 94 -26.07 -0.97 -1.32
C ALA A 94 -26.50 -2.19 -2.15
N ILE A 95 -27.32 -3.02 -1.51
CA ILE A 95 -28.24 -3.96 -2.13
C ILE A 95 -28.79 -3.35 -3.43
N PHE A 96 -28.36 -3.84 -4.58
CA PHE A 96 -29.17 -3.76 -5.79
C PHE A 96 -28.81 -4.88 -6.77
N GLY A 97 -29.57 -5.96 -6.65
CA GLY A 97 -30.03 -6.72 -7.81
C GLY A 97 -29.02 -7.67 -8.44
N SER A 98 -28.85 -8.82 -7.81
CA SER A 98 -28.79 -10.07 -8.58
C SER A 98 -30.05 -10.17 -9.45
N SER A 99 -29.89 -10.44 -10.73
CA SER A 99 -30.86 -11.21 -11.51
C SER A 99 -30.13 -11.82 -12.69
N ASP A 100 -29.81 -13.10 -12.53
CA ASP A 100 -29.61 -14.04 -13.62
C ASP A 100 -30.87 -14.06 -14.51
N ALA A 101 -30.69 -14.12 -15.82
CA ALA A 101 -31.67 -14.69 -16.73
C ALA A 101 -30.91 -15.34 -17.88
N ASP A 102 -30.98 -16.67 -17.88
CA ASP A 102 -30.57 -17.58 -18.93
C ASP A 102 -31.34 -17.32 -20.25
N ASP A 103 -30.59 -17.48 -21.35
CA ASP A 103 -30.90 -18.22 -22.58
C ASP A 103 -32.35 -18.32 -23.10
N ALA A 104 -32.57 -17.79 -24.32
CA ALA A 104 -33.44 -18.34 -25.38
C ALA A 104 -33.14 -17.68 -26.74
#